data_AF-A0ABD1T8S8-F1
#
_entry.id   AF-A0ABD1T8S8-F1
#
_cell.length_a   1.000
_cell.length_b   1.000
_cell.length_c   1.000
_cell.angle_alpha   90.00
_cell.angle_beta   90.00
_cell.angle_gamma   90.00
#
_symmetry.space_group_name_H-M   'P 1'
#
loop_
_entity.id
_entity.type
_entity.pdbx_description
1 polymer ?
#
loop_
_entity_poly.entity_id
_entity_poly.type
_entity_poly.pdbx_seq_one_letter_code
_entity_poly.pdbx_strand_id
1 'polypeptide(L)'
;MKPQEREELLTQVAGFSTNESQDVVTDIEMMPSISIDITYETEGEEGIQEGDIVTMHAWITLHRGNGLIGALPHAHYFPLEKEENFWLLLADSLSRSYISDCCLGSLRCKMYPK
;
A
#
# COMPACT_ATOMS: atom_id res chain seq x y z
N MET A 1 -3.79 17.86 -10.10
CA MET A 1 -5.04 18.07 -10.85
C MET A 1 -6.14 18.28 -9.83
N LYS A 2 -6.90 19.36 -9.94
CA LYS A 2 -7.98 19.67 -9.01
C LYS A 2 -9.19 18.76 -9.27
N PRO A 3 -10.07 18.51 -8.29
CA PRO A 3 -11.28 17.69 -8.48
C PRO A 3 -12.14 18.16 -9.66
N GLN A 4 -12.39 19.47 -9.76
CA GLN A 4 -13.18 20.07 -10.85
C GLN A 4 -12.60 19.82 -12.24
N GLU A 5 -11.27 19.94 -12.40
CA GLU A 5 -10.60 19.64 -13.68
C GLU A 5 -10.78 18.16 -14.07
N ARG A 6 -10.88 17.24 -13.10
CA ARG A 6 -11.13 15.82 -13.36
C ARG A 6 -12.57 15.56 -13.78
N GLU A 7 -13.54 16.18 -13.11
CA GLU A 7 -14.96 16.06 -13.46
C GLU A 7 -15.23 16.53 -14.90
N GLU A 8 -14.66 17.67 -15.27
CA GLU A 8 -14.73 18.20 -16.63
C GLU A 8 -14.14 17.23 -17.66
N LEU A 9 -12.98 16.63 -17.34
CA LEU A 9 -12.32 15.67 -18.22
C LEU A 9 -13.12 14.36 -18.36
N LEU A 10 -13.70 13.84 -17.27
CA LEU A 10 -14.54 12.64 -17.30
C LEU A 10 -15.81 12.88 -18.11
N THR A 11 -16.42 14.04 -17.96
CA THR A 11 -17.59 14.45 -18.76
C THR A 11 -17.22 14.57 -20.24
N GLN A 12 -16.08 15.18 -20.56
CA GLN A 12 -15.68 15.46 -21.95
C GLN A 12 -15.16 14.22 -22.70
N VAL A 13 -14.37 13.37 -22.05
CA VAL A 13 -13.66 12.25 -22.69
C VAL A 13 -14.42 10.94 -22.53
N ALA A 14 -14.95 10.65 -21.34
CA ALA A 14 -15.68 9.42 -21.07
C ALA A 14 -17.19 9.55 -21.31
N GLY A 15 -17.71 10.77 -21.48
CA GLY A 15 -19.12 11.02 -21.73
C GLY A 15 -20.00 10.77 -20.50
N PHE A 16 -19.42 10.77 -19.30
CA PHE A 16 -20.15 10.61 -18.05
C PHE A 16 -21.06 11.82 -17.79
N SER A 17 -22.20 11.57 -17.15
CA SER A 17 -23.00 12.65 -16.57
C SER A 17 -22.23 13.33 -15.43
N THR A 18 -22.69 14.52 -15.03
CA THR A 18 -22.10 15.26 -13.91
C THR A 18 -22.12 14.43 -12.62
N ASN A 19 -23.22 13.72 -12.35
CA ASN A 19 -23.35 12.89 -11.16
C ASN A 19 -22.39 11.69 -11.21
N GLU A 20 -22.30 10.99 -12.34
CA GLU A 20 -21.36 9.86 -12.49
C GLU A 20 -19.90 10.31 -12.38
N SER A 21 -19.56 11.49 -12.92
CA SER A 21 -18.21 12.06 -12.79
C SER A 21 -17.87 12.39 -11.34
N GLN A 22 -18.83 12.95 -10.60
CA GLN A 22 -18.67 13.28 -9.19
C GLN A 22 -18.51 12.01 -8.32
N ASP A 23 -19.28 10.96 -8.61
CA ASP A 23 -19.16 9.66 -7.93
C ASP A 23 -17.75 9.08 -8.14
N VAL A 24 -17.27 9.05 -9.40
CA VAL A 24 -15.93 8.54 -9.73
C VAL A 24 -14.82 9.36 -9.04
N VAL A 25 -14.96 10.68 -8.97
CA VAL A 25 -13.97 11.52 -8.28
C VAL A 25 -13.96 11.24 -6.78
N THR A 26 -15.12 11.04 -6.18
CA THR A 26 -15.25 10.67 -4.76
C THR A 26 -14.58 9.33 -4.47
N ASP A 27 -14.77 8.34 -5.34
CA ASP A 27 -14.11 7.03 -5.23
C ASP A 27 -12.59 7.14 -5.30
N ILE A 28 -12.08 7.98 -6.20
CA ILE A 28 -10.64 8.22 -6.35
C ILE A 28 -10.06 8.86 -5.07
N GLU A 29 -10.80 9.75 -4.40
CA GLU A 29 -10.34 10.36 -3.14
C GLU A 29 -10.26 9.37 -1.98
N MET A 30 -11.04 8.28 -2.04
CA MET A 30 -10.98 7.18 -1.08
C MET A 30 -9.83 6.21 -1.36
N MET A 31 -9.23 6.24 -2.54
CA MET A 31 -8.19 5.29 -2.93
C MET A 31 -6.89 5.53 -2.12
N PRO A 32 -6.36 4.50 -1.43
CA PRO A 32 -5.14 4.63 -0.65
C PRO A 32 -3.89 4.79 -1.54
N SER A 33 -3.01 5.69 -1.15
CA SER A 33 -1.63 5.79 -1.63
C SER A 33 -0.69 5.47 -0.48
N ILE A 34 0.29 4.60 -0.70
CA ILE A 34 1.20 4.14 0.35
C ILE A 34 2.61 4.64 0.07
N SER A 35 3.25 5.23 1.07
CA SER A 35 4.70 5.44 1.10
C SER A 35 5.33 4.57 2.17
N ILE A 36 6.49 3.99 1.88
CA ILE A 36 7.20 3.09 2.78
C ILE A 36 8.64 3.58 2.91
N ASP A 37 9.07 3.82 4.13
CA ASP A 37 10.47 4.08 4.48
C ASP A 37 11.01 2.87 5.22
N ILE A 38 12.16 2.33 4.78
CA ILE A 38 12.71 1.08 5.30
C ILE A 38 14.10 1.33 5.86
N THR A 39 14.36 0.83 7.07
CA THR A 39 15.70 0.73 7.66
C THR A 39 15.96 -0.70 8.13
N TYR A 40 17.23 -1.04 8.34
CA TYR A 40 17.65 -2.37 8.79
C TYR A 40 18.71 -2.25 9.87
N GLU A 41 18.69 -3.16 10.84
CA GLU A 41 19.67 -3.23 11.92
C GLU A 41 20.00 -4.69 12.28
N THR A 42 21.19 -4.89 12.85
CA THR A 42 21.67 -6.15 13.43
C THR A 42 21.88 -5.97 14.93
N GLU A 43 21.61 -7.00 15.71
CA GLU A 43 21.83 -6.95 17.17
C GLU A 43 23.33 -7.06 17.48
N GLY A 44 23.98 -5.92 17.78
CA GLY A 44 25.29 -5.91 18.44
C GLY A 44 26.54 -5.82 17.55
N GLU A 45 26.40 -5.62 16.24
CA GLU A 45 27.52 -5.52 15.29
C GLU A 45 27.52 -4.21 14.47
N GLU A 46 28.70 -3.71 14.10
CA GLU A 46 28.86 -2.58 13.16
C GLU A 46 28.77 -3.07 11.70
N GLY A 47 27.65 -3.68 11.31
CA GLY A 47 27.43 -4.14 9.94
C GLY A 47 26.48 -5.33 9.82
N ILE A 48 26.17 -5.69 8.58
CA ILE A 48 25.44 -6.92 8.24
C ILE A 48 26.43 -7.87 7.58
N GLN A 49 26.57 -9.08 8.12
CA GLN A 49 27.32 -10.18 7.53
C GLN A 49 26.39 -11.32 7.10
N GLU A 50 26.91 -12.19 6.25
CA GLU A 50 26.23 -13.41 5.83
C GLU A 50 25.94 -14.30 7.04
N GLY A 51 24.66 -14.70 7.21
CA GLY A 51 24.21 -15.53 8.33
C GLY A 51 23.66 -14.78 9.55
N ASP A 52 23.73 -13.44 9.59
CA ASP A 52 23.23 -12.62 10.71
C ASP A 52 21.70 -12.53 10.75
N ILE A 53 21.10 -12.47 11.93
CA ILE A 53 19.66 -12.14 12.01
C ILE A 53 19.50 -10.63 11.84
N VAL A 54 18.90 -10.21 10.72
CA VAL A 54 18.62 -8.80 10.44
C VAL A 54 17.18 -8.48 10.81
N THR A 55 16.99 -7.36 11.52
CA THR A 55 15.67 -6.79 11.78
C THR A 55 15.42 -5.66 10.78
N MET A 56 14.35 -5.80 9.99
CA MET A 56 13.88 -4.73 9.11
C MET A 56 12.79 -3.94 9.83
N HIS A 57 12.96 -2.62 9.84
CA HIS A 57 11.95 -1.69 10.31
C HIS A 57 11.34 -0.98 9.11
N ALA A 58 10.02 -0.98 9.01
CA ALA A 58 9.29 -0.35 7.92
C ALA A 58 8.28 0.65 8.49
N TRP A 59 8.40 1.91 8.09
CA TRP A 59 7.46 2.98 8.39
C TRP A 59 6.52 3.13 7.21
N ILE A 60 5.27 2.82 7.43
CA ILE A 60 4.25 2.78 6.39
C ILE A 60 3.31 3.95 6.64
N THR A 61 3.25 4.86 5.67
CA THR A 61 2.32 5.99 5.71
C THR A 61 1.25 5.80 4.65
N LEU A 62 0.00 5.76 5.10
CA LEU A 62 -1.19 5.68 4.25
C LEU A 62 -1.71 7.10 4.01
N HIS A 63 -1.77 7.50 2.75
CA HIS A 63 -2.27 8.79 2.30
C HIS A 63 -3.59 8.61 1.54
N ARG A 64 -4.58 9.44 1.83
CA ARG A 64 -5.84 9.53 1.08
C ARG A 64 -6.25 10.97 0.88
N GLY A 65 -6.95 11.24 -0.22
CA GLY A 65 -7.46 12.58 -0.52
C GLY A 65 -8.50 13.05 0.50
N ASN A 66 -9.28 12.13 1.05
CA ASN A 66 -10.36 12.41 2.01
C ASN A 66 -9.94 12.46 3.49
N GLY A 67 -8.68 12.16 3.83
CA GLY A 67 -8.17 12.17 5.20
C GLY A 67 -8.61 11.00 6.10
N LEU A 68 -9.29 9.97 5.55
CA LEU A 68 -9.65 8.78 6.30
C LEU A 68 -8.45 7.86 6.52
N ILE A 69 -8.36 7.25 7.69
CA ILE A 69 -7.29 6.30 8.07
C ILE A 69 -7.58 4.84 7.67
N GLY A 70 -8.82 4.53 7.27
CA GLY A 70 -9.27 3.20 6.87
C GLY A 70 -10.62 3.31 6.16
N ALA A 71 -10.88 2.43 5.18
CA ALA A 71 -12.14 2.40 4.42
C ALA A 71 -12.39 0.97 3.91
N LEU A 72 -13.65 0.66 3.63
CA LEU A 72 -13.97 -0.60 2.95
C LEU A 72 -13.53 -0.49 1.48
N PRO A 73 -12.89 -1.52 0.91
CA PRO A 73 -12.52 -1.54 -0.50
C PRO A 73 -13.75 -1.36 -1.38
N HIS A 74 -13.64 -0.45 -2.34
CA HIS A 74 -14.69 -0.21 -3.32
C HIS A 74 -14.69 -1.32 -4.37
N ALA A 75 -15.44 -2.40 -4.10
CA ALA A 75 -15.43 -3.63 -4.90
C ALA A 75 -16.85 -4.14 -5.19
N HIS A 76 -17.61 -3.40 -5.99
CA HIS A 76 -19.03 -3.67 -6.32
C HIS A 76 -19.33 -5.10 -6.83
N TYR A 77 -18.41 -5.73 -7.53
CA TYR A 77 -18.59 -7.07 -8.09
C TYR A 77 -18.08 -8.18 -7.16
N PHE A 78 -17.53 -7.83 -6.00
CA PHE A 78 -17.08 -8.81 -5.02
C PHE A 78 -18.27 -9.17 -4.10
N PRO A 79 -18.64 -10.46 -3.99
CA PRO A 79 -19.92 -10.86 -3.38
C PRO A 79 -19.92 -10.87 -1.85
N LEU A 80 -18.77 -10.64 -1.21
CA LEU A 80 -18.62 -10.69 0.24
C LEU A 80 -18.09 -9.37 0.77
N GLU A 81 -18.40 -9.03 2.02
CA GLU A 81 -17.75 -7.91 2.68
C GLU A 81 -16.25 -8.18 2.80
N LYS A 82 -15.44 -7.16 2.50
CA LYS A 82 -13.99 -7.26 2.53
C LYS A 82 -13.44 -6.10 3.33
N GLU A 83 -12.51 -6.40 4.22
CA GLU A 83 -11.71 -5.38 4.88
C GLU A 83 -10.48 -5.04 4.04
N GLU A 84 -10.01 -3.81 4.17
CA GLU A 84 -8.73 -3.39 3.60
C GLU A 84 -7.58 -4.09 4.33
N ASN A 85 -6.70 -4.74 3.57
CA ASN A 85 -5.60 -5.54 4.10
C ASN A 85 -4.34 -5.31 3.27
N PHE A 86 -3.20 -5.16 3.94
CA PHE A 86 -1.90 -4.96 3.32
C PHE A 86 -0.92 -6.05 3.75
N TRP A 87 -0.13 -6.51 2.80
CA TRP A 87 0.89 -7.54 2.98
C TRP A 87 2.26 -6.95 2.64
N LEU A 88 3.24 -7.13 3.52
CA LEU A 88 4.63 -6.78 3.26
C LEU A 88 5.39 -8.06 2.94
N LEU A 89 5.75 -8.22 1.67
CA LEU A 89 6.46 -9.39 1.17
C LEU A 89 7.89 -8.98 0.81
N LEU A 90 8.86 -9.69 1.38
CA LEU A 90 10.26 -9.53 1.02
C LEU A 90 10.66 -10.68 0.10
N ALA A 91 11.14 -10.36 -1.10
CA ALA A 91 11.55 -11.33 -2.09
C ALA A 91 12.88 -10.95 -2.72
N ASP A 92 13.67 -11.96 -3.07
CA ASP A 92 14.87 -11.77 -3.86
C ASP A 92 14.52 -11.81 -5.36
N SER A 93 14.86 -10.71 -6.03
CA SER A 93 14.65 -10.52 -7.47
C SER A 93 15.38 -11.54 -8.34
N LEU A 94 16.50 -12.10 -7.87
CA LEU A 94 17.33 -13.02 -8.65
C LEU A 94 16.91 -14.49 -8.50
N SER A 95 16.49 -14.90 -7.30
CA SER A 95 16.17 -16.30 -7.00
C SER A 95 14.69 -16.68 -7.14
N ARG A 96 13.79 -15.73 -7.43
CA ARG A 96 12.32 -15.96 -7.43
C ARG A 96 11.83 -16.61 -6.14
N SER A 97 12.50 -16.36 -5.02
CA SER A 97 12.18 -16.93 -3.71
C SER A 97 11.77 -15.83 -2.73
N TYR A 98 10.75 -16.12 -1.93
CA TYR A 98 10.32 -15.27 -0.83
C TYR A 98 11.26 -15.47 0.36
N ILE A 99 11.76 -14.37 0.91
CA ILE A 99 12.67 -14.35 2.06
C ILE A 99 11.88 -14.22 3.36
N SER A 100 10.78 -13.45 3.38
CA SER A 100 9.90 -13.32 4.55
C SER A 100 8.51 -12.80 4.18
N ASP A 101 7.51 -13.15 4.99
CA ASP A 101 6.12 -12.66 4.92
C ASP A 101 5.73 -12.01 6.25
N CYS A 102 5.12 -10.82 6.18
CA CYS A 102 4.58 -10.12 7.33
C CYS A 102 3.22 -9.47 7.01
N CYS A 103 2.19 -9.87 7.77
CA CYS A 103 0.93 -9.13 7.85
C CYS A 103 1.17 -7.80 8.57
N LEU A 104 0.65 -6.69 8.03
CA LEU A 104 0.81 -5.34 8.59
C LEU A 104 0.21 -5.12 10.01
N GLY A 105 -0.28 -6.17 10.69
CA GLY A 105 -0.72 -6.15 12.09
C GLY A 105 0.33 -6.59 13.12
N SER A 106 1.50 -7.08 12.71
CA SER A 106 2.61 -7.50 13.59
C SER A 106 3.95 -7.10 12.99
N LEU A 107 4.53 -5.99 13.45
CA LEU A 107 5.69 -5.30 12.87
C LEU A 107 7.06 -5.94 13.16
N ARG A 108 7.16 -7.27 13.30
CA ARG A 108 8.45 -7.95 13.50
C ARG A 108 8.70 -9.01 12.44
N CYS A 109 9.47 -8.64 11.41
CA CYS A 109 9.96 -9.55 10.39
C CYS A 109 11.42 -9.91 10.70
N LYS A 110 11.69 -11.19 10.96
CA LYS A 110 13.07 -11.70 11.05
C LYS A 110 13.55 -12.06 9.65
N MET A 111 14.67 -11.49 9.25
CA MET A 111 15.28 -11.75 7.95
C MET A 111 16.52 -12.63 8.13
N TYR A 112 16.70 -13.60 7.23
CA TYR A 112 17.88 -14.43 7.15
C TYR A 112 18.63 -14.06 5.86
N PRO A 113 19.68 -13.23 5.91
CA PRO A 113 20.56 -12.98 4.80
C PRO A 113 21.24 -14.30 4.41
N LYS A 114 21.22 -14.58 3.12
CA LYS A 114 22.01 -15.65 2.51
C LYS A 114 23.41 -15.19 2.22
#